data_AF-A0A7W0KGU1-F1
#
_entry.id   AF-A0A7W0KGU1-F1
#
_cell.length_a   1.000
_cell.length_b   1.000
_cell.length_c   1.000
_cell.angle_alpha   90.00
_cell.angle_beta   90.00
_cell.angle_gamma   90.00
#
_symmetry.space_group_name_H-M   'P 1'
#
loop_
_entity.id
_entity.type
_entity.pdbx_description
1 polymer ?
#
loop_
_entity_poly.entity_id
_entity_poly.type
_entity_poly.pdbx_seq_one_letter_code
_entity_poly.pdbx_strand_id
1 'polypeptide(L)' 'YATPHSQNAWAHFQGLGWRRIQTGAADGVTNMLILFAEARANARPVTVYADGNLVYHAYML' A
#
# COMPACT_ATOMS: atom_id res chain seq x y z
N TYR A 1 9.88 -6.82 4.44
CA TYR A 1 9.79 -7.36 5.80
C TYR A 1 8.67 -6.61 6.50
N ALA A 2 7.54 -7.28 6.79
CA ALA A 2 6.42 -6.69 7.52
C ALA A 2 6.09 -7.64 8.67
N THR A 3 6.31 -7.19 9.90
CA THR A 3 5.87 -7.90 11.10
C THR A 3 4.40 -7.56 11.37
N PRO A 4 3.55 -8.53 11.75
CA PRO A 4 2.10 -8.33 11.91
C PRO A 4 1.71 -7.31 12.99
N HIS A 5 2.66 -6.76 13.75
CA HIS A 5 2.39 -5.78 14.81
C HIS A 5 2.96 -4.39 14.49
N SER A 6 3.81 -4.29 13.47
CA SER A 6 4.33 -3.00 13.00
C SER A 6 3.60 -2.64 11.73
N GLN A 7 2.54 -1.83 11.85
CA GLN A 7 1.86 -1.14 10.76
C GLN A 7 2.80 -0.08 10.11
N ASN A 8 3.93 -0.55 9.59
CA ASN A 8 5.06 0.22 9.09
C ASN A 8 5.44 -0.25 7.69
N ALA A 9 4.46 -0.56 6.85
CA ALA A 9 4.71 -0.76 5.44
C ALA A 9 4.69 0.59 4.71
N TRP A 10 5.61 0.76 3.77
CA TRP A 10 5.70 1.93 2.91
C TRP A 10 5.69 1.47 1.46
N ALA A 11 4.97 2.21 0.63
CA ALA A 11 4.91 1.97 -0.80
C ALA A 11 5.33 3.24 -1.55
N HIS A 12 6.12 3.05 -2.61
CA HIS A 12 6.52 4.14 -3.49
C HIS A 12 5.62 4.16 -4.72
N PHE A 13 4.90 5.25 -4.89
CA PHE A 13 4.00 5.47 -6.02
C PHE A 13 4.63 6.44 -7.01
N GLN A 14 4.56 6.13 -8.29
CA GLN A 14 5.07 7.03 -9.33
C GLN A 14 4.26 8.34 -9.32
N GLY A 15 4.94 9.49 -9.20
CA GLY A 15 4.32 10.82 -9.12
C GLY A 15 3.86 11.25 -7.71
N LEU A 16 3.61 10.31 -6.81
CA LEU A 16 3.19 10.55 -5.42
C LEU A 16 4.32 10.35 -4.40
N GLY A 17 5.38 9.63 -4.75
CA GLY A 17 6.51 9.34 -3.86
C GLY A 17 6.18 8.26 -2.81
N TRP A 18 6.94 8.26 -1.71
CA TRP A 18 6.77 7.31 -0.62
C TRP A 18 5.57 7.66 0.25
N ARG A 19 4.66 6.69 0.45
CA ARG A 19 3.52 6.81 1.38
C ARG A 19 3.51 5.64 2.33
N ARG A 20 3.13 5.89 3.58
CA ARG A 20 2.95 4.87 4.61
C ARG A 20 1.57 4.24 4.45
N ILE A 21 1.54 2.92 4.49
CA ILE A 21 0.30 2.15 4.48
C ILE A 21 -0.28 2.19 5.89
N GLN A 22 -1.45 2.79 6.02
CA GLN A 22 -2.20 2.85 7.26
C GLN A 22 -3.62 2.37 6.98
N THR A 23 -3.85 1.10 7.26
CA THR A 23 -5.19 0.54 7.23
C THR A 23 -5.74 0.54 8.65
N GLY A 24 -6.97 1.00 8.84
CA GLY A 24 -7.64 0.96 10.15
C GLY A 24 -7.85 -0.45 10.73
N ALA A 25 -7.42 -1.49 10.01
CA ALA A 25 -7.46 -2.90 10.40
C ALA A 25 -6.04 -3.47 10.51
N ALA A 26 -5.82 -4.38 11.47
CA ALA A 26 -4.52 -5.02 11.71
C ALA A 26 -3.98 -5.76 10.47
N ASP A 27 -4.85 -6.46 9.73
CA ASP A 27 -4.47 -7.24 8.55
C ASP A 27 -4.42 -6.44 7.24
N GLY A 28 -4.97 -5.22 7.24
CA GLY A 28 -5.09 -4.42 6.02
C GLY A 28 -3.73 -4.02 5.43
N VAL A 29 -2.72 -3.83 6.27
CA VAL A 29 -1.37 -3.44 5.85
C VAL A 29 -0.73 -4.55 5.02
N THR A 30 -0.88 -5.80 5.45
CA THR A 30 -0.36 -6.98 4.74
C THR A 30 -1.07 -7.17 3.41
N ASN A 31 -2.41 -7.06 3.39
CA ASN A 31 -3.20 -7.20 2.18
C ASN A 31 -2.85 -6.11 1.14
N MET A 32 -2.71 -4.86 1.57
CA MET A 32 -2.28 -3.77 0.67
C MET A 32 -0.85 -3.99 0.15
N LEU A 33 0.06 -4.46 1.00
CA LEU A 33 1.43 -4.73 0.57
C LEU A 33 1.48 -5.84 -0.50
N ILE A 34 0.68 -6.91 -0.33
CA ILE A 34 0.54 -7.98 -1.33
C ILE A 34 -0.02 -7.41 -2.64
N LEU A 35 -1.08 -6.59 -2.57
CA LEU A 35 -1.69 -5.97 -3.74
C LEU A 35 -0.70 -5.09 -4.52
N PHE A 36 0.11 -4.29 -3.82
CA PHE A 36 1.16 -3.47 -4.47
C PHE A 36 2.29 -4.31 -5.05
N ALA A 37 2.69 -5.40 -4.38
CA ALA A 37 3.70 -6.32 -4.89
C ALA A 37 3.22 -7.03 -6.16
N GLU A 38 1.98 -7.52 -6.17
CA GLU A 38 1.35 -8.16 -7.33
C GLU A 38 1.22 -7.18 -8.50
N ALA A 39 0.75 -5.97 -8.25
CA ALA A 39 0.62 -4.95 -9.28
C ALA A 39 1.97 -4.58 -9.90
N ARG A 40 3.02 -4.47 -9.09
CA ARG A 40 4.39 -4.23 -9.58
C ARG A 40 4.92 -5.40 -10.39
N ALA A 41 4.70 -6.63 -9.93
CA ALA A 41 5.14 -7.84 -10.63
C ALA A 41 4.46 -8.00 -12.00
N ASN A 42 3.19 -7.61 -12.11
CA ASN A 42 2.39 -7.71 -13.33
C ASN A 42 2.35 -6.42 -14.17
N ALA A 43 3.12 -5.38 -13.79
CA ALA A 43 3.09 -4.05 -14.42
C ALA A 43 1.65 -3.48 -14.57
N ARG A 44 0.77 -3.77 -13.61
CA ARG A 44 -0.63 -3.33 -13.63
C ARG A 44 -0.80 -2.03 -12.84
N PRO A 45 -1.60 -1.08 -13.37
CA PRO A 45 -1.89 0.16 -12.65
C PRO A 45 -2.75 -0.14 -11.41
N VAL A 46 -2.50 0.62 -10.33
CA VAL A 46 -3.28 0.56 -9.09
C VAL A 46 -3.84 1.95 -8.83
N THR A 47 -5.12 2.03 -8.48
CA THR A 47 -5.70 3.27 -7.97
C THR A 47 -5.54 3.29 -6.46
N VAL A 48 -4.92 4.35 -5.94
CA VAL A 48 -4.68 4.52 -4.50
C VAL A 48 -5.34 5.78 -3.97
N TYR A 49 -5.97 5.66 -2.81
CA TYR A 49 -6.46 6.77 -2.03
C TYR A 49 -5.42 7.10 -0.96
N ALA A 50 -4.78 8.26 -1.15
CA ALA A 50 -3.77 8.80 -0.26
C ALA A 50 -4.29 10.10 0.37
N ASP A 51 -4.02 10.30 1.66
CA ASP A 51 -4.22 11.56 2.37
C ASP A 51 -2.92 11.92 3.09
N GLY A 52 -2.34 13.07 2.72
CA GLY A 52 -0.98 13.42 3.15
C GLY A 52 -0.03 12.23 2.93
N ASN A 53 0.81 11.91 3.91
CA ASN A 53 1.78 10.81 3.79
C ASN A 53 1.17 9.39 3.97
N LEU A 54 -0.15 9.27 4.09
CA LEU A 54 -0.82 8.01 4.39
C LEU A 54 -1.58 7.49 3.16
N VAL A 55 -1.57 6.18 2.99
CA VAL A 55 -2.42 5.44 2.05
C VAL A 55 -3.30 4.49 2.85
N TYR A 56 -4.60 4.58 2.65
CA TYR A 56 -5.61 3.83 3.42
C TYR A 56 -6.49 2.92 2.56
N HIS A 57 -6.63 3.19 1.26
CA HIS A 57 -7.31 2.31 0.32
C HIS A 57 -6.56 2.22 -1.00
N ALA A 58 -6.60 1.04 -1.61
CA ALA A 58 -6.02 0.77 -2.91
C ALA A 58 -6.78 -0.37 -3.56
N TYR A 59 -7.03 -0.25 -4.85
CA TYR A 59 -7.65 -1.29 -5.65
C TYR A 59 -7.06 -1.34 -7.05
N MET A 60 -7.11 -2.53 -7.62
CA MET A 60 -6.60 -2.84 -8.95
C MET A 60 -7.76 -2.77 -9.95
N LEU A 61 -7.47 -2.29 -11.17
CA LEU A 61 -8.40 -2.38 -12.31
C LEU A 61 -8.30 -3.74 -12.99
#